data_AF-A0A7X0LUB8-F1
#
_entry.id   AF-A0A7X0LUB8-F1
#
_cell.length_a   1.000
_cell.length_b   1.000
_cell.length_c   1.000
_cell.angle_alpha   90.00
_cell.angle_beta   90.00
_cell.angle_gamma   90.00
#
_symmetry.space_group_name_H-M   'P 1'
#
loop_
_entity.id
_entity.type
_entity.pdbx_description
1 polymer ?
#
loop_
_entity_poly.entity_id
_entity_poly.type
_entity_poly.pdbx_seq_one_letter_code
_entity_poly.pdbx_strand_id
1 'polypeptide(L)'
;MQAHLNSIAKWGKFLGYVYIVVGAIDALFGLFAFIVGALPGVIMIFLGIFLLRAGKEAENLLREYDERPLAELLNNFAKYLKVMGILFIIGIVFAIIMVIFAFTGAFFFGDLLNNMNYM
;
A
#
# COMPACT_ATOMS: atom_id res chain seq x y z
N MET A 1 4.68 -22.26 -16.27
CA MET A 1 3.45 -21.43 -16.35
C MET A 1 2.44 -21.77 -15.25
N GLN A 2 1.92 -23.01 -15.19
CA GLN A 2 0.88 -23.40 -14.20
C GLN A 2 1.27 -23.16 -12.73
N ALA A 3 2.51 -23.47 -12.33
CA ALA A 3 2.96 -23.22 -10.96
C ALA A 3 2.91 -21.72 -10.57
N HIS A 4 3.26 -20.82 -11.51
CA HIS A 4 3.22 -19.38 -11.27
C HIS A 4 1.79 -18.85 -11.21
N LEU A 5 0.92 -19.31 -12.11
CA LEU A 5 -0.50 -18.96 -12.08
C LEU A 5 -1.18 -19.45 -10.78
N ASN A 6 -0.85 -20.65 -10.31
CA ASN A 6 -1.35 -21.16 -9.03
C ASN A 6 -0.87 -20.31 -7.85
N SER A 7 0.39 -19.87 -7.89
CA SER A 7 0.93 -18.95 -6.88
C SER A 7 0.19 -17.60 -6.89
N ILE A 8 0.02 -16.98 -8.06
CA ILE A 8 -0.71 -15.71 -8.22
C ILE A 8 -2.17 -15.87 -7.78
N ALA A 9 -2.82 -16.99 -8.11
CA ALA A 9 -4.19 -17.27 -7.70
C ALA A 9 -4.32 -17.34 -6.18
N LYS A 10 -3.43 -18.09 -5.50
CA LYS A 10 -3.46 -18.23 -4.05
C LYS A 10 -3.09 -16.93 -3.34
N TRP A 11 -1.93 -16.36 -3.66
CA TRP A 11 -1.41 -15.17 -2.98
C TRP A 11 -2.17 -13.90 -3.36
N GLY A 12 -2.57 -13.74 -4.62
CA GLY A 12 -3.37 -12.60 -5.06
C GLY A 12 -4.73 -12.54 -4.35
N LYS A 13 -5.43 -13.68 -4.23
CA LYS A 13 -6.69 -13.74 -3.47
C LYS A 13 -6.48 -13.52 -1.98
N PHE A 14 -5.49 -14.20 -1.38
CA PHE A 14 -5.19 -14.07 0.05
C PHE A 14 -4.84 -12.61 0.42
N LEU A 15 -3.84 -12.03 -0.25
CA LEU A 15 -3.44 -10.65 -0.02
C LEU A 15 -4.55 -9.66 -0.35
N GLY A 16 -5.33 -9.94 -1.40
CA GLY A 16 -6.50 -9.14 -1.75
C GLY A 16 -7.50 -9.02 -0.61
N TYR A 17 -7.88 -10.14 0.02
CA TYR A 17 -8.77 -10.11 1.19
C TYR A 17 -8.13 -9.43 2.40
N VAL A 18 -6.86 -9.73 2.69
CA VAL A 18 -6.14 -9.09 3.80
C VAL A 18 -6.12 -7.57 3.63
N TYR A 19 -5.81 -7.07 2.44
CA TYR A 19 -5.75 -5.64 2.14
C TYR A 19 -7.11 -4.98 2.26
N ILE A 20 -8.17 -5.63 1.79
CA ILE A 20 -9.53 -5.09 1.92
C ILE A 20 -9.94 -5.01 3.39
N VAL A 21 -9.71 -6.07 4.18
CA VAL A 21 -10.10 -6.11 5.60
C VAL A 21 -9.30 -5.10 6.42
N VAL A 22 -7.97 -5.11 6.28
CA VAL A 22 -7.09 -4.18 7.01
C VAL A 22 -7.35 -2.75 6.57
N GLY A 23 -7.50 -2.50 5.27
CA GLY A 23 -7.80 -1.16 4.74
C GLY A 23 -9.17 -0.65 5.19
N ALA A 24 -10.18 -1.52 5.33
CA ALA A 24 -11.47 -1.13 5.88
C ALA A 24 -11.37 -0.75 7.36
N ILE A 25 -10.63 -1.53 8.15
CA ILE A 25 -10.36 -1.22 9.55
C ILE A 25 -9.63 0.13 9.66
N ASP A 26 -8.57 0.31 8.87
CA ASP A 26 -7.77 1.55 8.85
C ASP A 26 -8.59 2.77 8.41
N ALA A 27 -9.44 2.62 7.38
CA ALA A 27 -10.32 3.69 6.93
C ALA A 27 -11.35 4.09 8.00
N LEU A 28 -11.90 3.12 8.73
CA LEU A 28 -12.85 3.37 9.82
C LEU A 28 -12.19 4.10 10.98
N PHE A 29 -11.01 3.65 11.44
CA PHE A 29 -10.27 4.33 12.50
C PHE A 29 -9.75 5.71 12.07
N GLY A 30 -9.25 5.80 10.84
CA GLY A 30 -8.73 7.03 10.24
C GLY A 30 -9.80 8.12 10.11
N LEU A 31 -11.05 7.75 9.87
CA LEU A 31 -12.18 8.69 9.81
C LEU A 31 -12.34 9.49 11.13
N PHE A 32 -12.10 8.85 12.28
CA PHE A 32 -12.19 9.51 13.59
C PHE A 32 -10.98 10.38 13.90
N ALA A 33 -9.83 10.10 13.28
CA ALA A 33 -8.64 10.92 13.44
C ALA A 33 -8.78 12.25 12.69
N PHE A 34 -9.19 12.25 11.41
CA PHE A 34 -9.58 13.40 10.57
C PHE A 34 -10.13 12.83 9.23
N ILE A 35 -10.92 13.56 8.42
CA ILE A 35 -11.40 13.05 7.09
C ILE A 35 -10.22 12.58 6.21
N VAL A 36 -9.08 13.26 6.29
CA VAL A 36 -7.84 12.90 5.57
C VAL A 36 -7.23 11.57 6.08
N GLY A 37 -7.48 11.19 7.33
CA GLY A 37 -6.98 9.97 7.95
C GLY A 37 -7.58 8.68 7.38
N ALA A 38 -8.76 8.72 6.77
CA ALA A 38 -9.38 7.54 6.15
C ALA A 38 -8.75 7.18 4.78
N LEU A 39 -8.07 8.13 4.14
CA LEU A 39 -7.57 8.00 2.76
C LEU A 39 -6.59 6.82 2.59
N PRO A 40 -5.60 6.59 3.46
CA PRO A 40 -4.68 5.45 3.35
C PRO A 40 -5.41 4.10 3.32
N GLY A 41 -6.40 3.91 4.21
CA GLY A 41 -7.22 2.70 4.25
C GLY A 41 -8.03 2.48 2.98
N VAL A 42 -8.62 3.53 2.40
CA VAL A 42 -9.35 3.44 1.12
C VAL A 42 -8.41 3.01 -0.01
N ILE A 43 -7.20 3.56 -0.08
CA ILE A 43 -6.21 3.16 -1.09
C ILE A 43 -5.82 1.68 -0.92
N MET A 44 -5.64 1.23 0.32
CA MET A 44 -5.33 -0.17 0.63
C MET A 44 -6.45 -1.11 0.15
N ILE A 45 -7.72 -0.71 0.29
CA ILE A 45 -8.86 -1.48 -0.24
C ILE A 45 -8.75 -1.62 -1.77
N PHE A 46 -8.47 -0.53 -2.50
CA PHE A 46 -8.34 -0.60 -3.96
C PHE A 46 -7.19 -1.50 -4.42
N LEU A 47 -6.05 -1.43 -3.72
CA LEU A 47 -4.92 -2.34 -3.96
C LEU A 47 -5.33 -3.80 -3.74
N GLY A 48 -6.08 -4.07 -2.66
CA GLY A 48 -6.62 -5.40 -2.39
C GLY A 48 -7.60 -5.89 -3.48
N ILE A 49 -8.45 -5.01 -4.00
CA ILE A 49 -9.37 -5.33 -5.11
C ILE A 49 -8.58 -5.73 -6.37
N PHE A 50 -7.51 -5.02 -6.72
CA PHE A 50 -6.68 -5.37 -7.88
C PHE A 50 -5.98 -6.72 -7.72
N LEU A 51 -5.42 -7.00 -6.54
CA LEU A 51 -4.81 -8.31 -6.25
C LEU A 51 -5.84 -9.44 -6.27
N LEU A 52 -7.02 -9.22 -5.68
CA LEU A 52 -8.10 -10.21 -5.66
C LEU A 52 -8.56 -10.55 -7.07
N ARG A 53 -8.73 -9.55 -7.94
CA ARG A 53 -9.09 -9.76 -9.35
C ARG A 53 -7.99 -10.47 -10.12
N ALA A 54 -6.73 -10.05 -9.99
CA ALA A 54 -5.60 -10.73 -10.62
C ALA A 54 -5.51 -12.22 -10.20
N GLY A 55 -5.76 -12.52 -8.92
CA GLY A 55 -5.80 -13.89 -8.42
C GLY A 55 -6.97 -14.72 -8.98
N LYS A 56 -8.15 -14.10 -9.18
CA LYS A 56 -9.30 -14.76 -9.84
C LYS A 56 -9.00 -15.06 -11.31
N GLU A 57 -8.43 -14.11 -12.05
CA GLU A 57 -8.07 -14.35 -13.46
C GLU A 57 -6.96 -15.39 -13.62
N ALA A 58 -6.00 -15.43 -12.69
CA ALA A 58 -4.98 -16.49 -12.66
C ALA A 58 -5.60 -17.87 -12.43
N GLU A 59 -6.65 -17.97 -11.63
CA GLU A 59 -7.41 -19.21 -11.44
C GLU A 59 -8.18 -19.61 -12.71
N ASN A 60 -8.78 -18.65 -13.41
CA ASN A 60 -9.46 -18.89 -14.68
C ASN A 60 -8.49 -19.48 -15.72
N LEU A 61 -7.28 -18.91 -15.85
CA LEU A 61 -6.22 -19.39 -16.74
C LEU A 61 -5.70 -20.80 -16.41
N LEU A 62 -5.84 -21.26 -15.17
CA LEU A 62 -5.49 -22.62 -14.78
C LEU A 62 -6.53 -23.64 -15.23
N ARG A 63 -7.79 -23.22 -15.40
CA ARG A 63 -8.88 -24.08 -15.87
C ARG A 63 -8.86 -24.18 -17.38
N GLU A 64 -8.80 -23.04 -18.04
CA GLU A 64 -8.78 -22.92 -19.49
C GLU A 64 -7.91 -21.74 -19.88
N TYR A 65 -6.97 -21.97 -20.80
CA TYR A 65 -6.13 -20.88 -21.29
C TYR A 65 -6.92 -20.05 -22.30
N ASP A 66 -7.12 -18.78 -21.97
CA ASP A 66 -7.75 -17.78 -22.82
C ASP A 66 -6.95 -16.47 -22.71
N GLU A 67 -6.78 -15.78 -23.84
CA GLU A 67 -6.07 -14.50 -23.92
C GLU A 67 -6.77 -13.41 -23.10
N ARG A 68 -8.10 -13.47 -22.96
CA ARG A 68 -8.85 -12.45 -22.23
C ARG A 68 -8.53 -12.46 -20.72
N PRO A 69 -8.65 -13.58 -19.97
CA PRO A 69 -8.21 -13.64 -18.57
C PRO A 69 -6.73 -13.28 -18.39
N LEU A 70 -5.87 -13.58 -19.36
CA LEU A 70 -4.46 -13.16 -19.32
C LEU A 70 -4.32 -11.63 -19.39
N ALA A 71 -5.01 -10.98 -20.33
CA ALA A 71 -5.02 -9.53 -20.44
C ALA A 71 -5.59 -8.87 -19.17
N GLU A 72 -6.68 -9.42 -18.61
CA GLU A 72 -7.29 -8.91 -17.38
C GLU A 72 -6.37 -9.10 -16.16
N LEU A 73 -5.68 -10.23 -16.03
CA LEU A 73 -4.67 -10.47 -15.00
C LEU A 73 -3.57 -9.40 -15.05
N LEU A 74 -2.97 -9.21 -16.24
CA LEU A 74 -1.89 -8.25 -16.45
C LEU A 74 -2.35 -6.81 -16.21
N ASN A 75 -3.55 -6.44 -16.65
CA ASN A 75 -4.12 -5.11 -16.42
C ASN A 75 -4.34 -4.82 -14.93
N ASN A 76 -4.87 -5.78 -14.16
CA ASN A 76 -5.03 -5.62 -12.72
C ASN A 76 -3.67 -5.52 -12.01
N PHE A 77 -2.68 -6.32 -12.43
CA PHE A 77 -1.33 -6.24 -11.89
C PHE A 77 -0.65 -4.90 -12.22
N ALA A 78 -0.82 -4.39 -13.44
CA ALA A 78 -0.32 -3.07 -13.84
C ALA A 78 -0.95 -1.93 -13.02
N LYS A 79 -2.26 -2.01 -12.74
CA LYS A 79 -2.94 -1.05 -11.86
C LYS A 79 -2.39 -1.09 -10.44
N TYR A 80 -2.17 -2.29 -9.89
CA TYR A 80 -1.54 -2.46 -8.58
C TYR A 80 -0.15 -1.83 -8.54
N LEU A 81 0.72 -2.14 -9.53
CA LEU A 81 2.07 -1.56 -9.61
C LEU A 81 2.05 -0.04 -9.77
N LYS A 82 1.13 0.52 -10.58
CA LYS A 82 1.00 1.97 -10.76
C LYS A 82 0.69 2.68 -9.44
N VAL A 83 -0.26 2.15 -8.68
CA VAL A 83 -0.64 2.73 -7.38
C VAL A 83 0.51 2.56 -6.38
N MET A 84 1.13 1.39 -6.30
CA MET A 84 2.29 1.17 -5.42
C MET A 84 3.47 2.08 -5.77
N GLY A 85 3.76 2.30 -7.05
CA GLY A 85 4.82 3.22 -7.49
C GLY A 85 4.56 4.66 -7.06
N ILE A 86 3.31 5.13 -7.18
CA ILE A 86 2.92 6.47 -6.70
C ILE A 86 3.06 6.57 -5.18
N LEU A 87 2.55 5.58 -4.43
CA LEU A 87 2.66 5.55 -2.98
C LEU A 87 4.12 5.52 -2.52
N PHE A 88 4.97 4.78 -3.23
CA PHE A 88 6.39 4.70 -2.92
C PHE A 88 7.08 6.06 -3.09
N ILE A 89 6.80 6.79 -4.17
CA ILE A 89 7.32 8.15 -4.39
C ILE A 89 6.84 9.09 -3.27
N ILE A 90 5.55 9.04 -2.94
CA ILE A 90 4.98 9.82 -1.83
C ILE A 90 5.71 9.49 -0.52
N GLY A 91 5.92 8.20 -0.24
CA GLY A 91 6.64 7.72 0.94
C GLY A 91 8.07 8.24 1.03
N ILE A 92 8.80 8.29 -0.09
CA ILE A 92 10.15 8.87 -0.15
C ILE A 92 10.11 10.36 0.21
N VAL A 93 9.17 11.12 -0.34
CA VAL A 93 9.03 12.55 -0.04
C VAL A 93 8.77 12.77 1.45
N PHE A 94 7.83 12.04 2.04
CA PHE A 94 7.55 12.11 3.48
C PHE A 94 8.75 11.71 4.33
N ALA A 95 9.49 10.66 3.94
CA ALA A 95 10.70 10.23 4.65
C ALA A 95 11.77 11.33 4.67
N ILE A 96 12.02 12.00 3.53
CA ILE A 96 12.97 13.12 3.44
C ILE A 96 12.55 14.25 4.37
N ILE A 97 11.26 14.63 4.34
CA ILE A 97 10.72 15.69 5.19
C ILE A 97 10.90 15.34 6.68
N MET A 98 10.56 14.11 7.08
CA MET A 98 10.72 13.65 8.47
C MET A 98 12.18 13.67 8.94
N VAL A 99 13.12 13.31 8.07
CA VAL A 99 14.56 13.38 8.37
C VAL A 99 14.99 14.82 8.62
N ILE A 100 14.57 15.77 7.78
CA ILE A 100 14.88 17.21 7.96
C ILE A 100 14.31 17.72 9.30
N PHE A 101 13.06 17.37 9.62
CA PHE A 101 12.44 17.75 10.89
C PHE A 101 13.13 17.11 12.09
N ALA A 102 13.56 15.85 11.99
CA ALA A 102 14.28 15.19 13.08
C ALA A 102 15.61 15.88 13.37
N PHE A 103 16.38 16.25 12.33
CA PHE A 103 17.66 16.95 12.52
C PHE A 103 17.48 18.36 13.09
N THR A 104 16.55 19.14 12.53
CA THR A 104 16.27 20.50 13.01
C THR A 104 15.71 20.50 14.43
N GLY A 105 14.82 19.56 14.76
CA GLY A 105 14.28 19.38 16.10
C GLY A 105 15.35 18.96 17.11
N ALA A 106 16.23 18.01 16.76
CA ALA A 106 17.32 17.59 17.63
C ALA A 106 18.31 18.73 17.90
N PHE A 107 18.64 19.53 16.88
CA PHE A 107 19.49 20.70 17.04
C PHE A 107 18.86 21.73 17.99
N PHE A 108 17.62 22.12 17.74
CA PHE A 108 16.90 23.09 18.59
C PHE A 108 16.75 22.60 20.03
N PHE A 109 16.43 21.32 20.22
CA PHE A 109 16.29 20.73 21.54
C PHE A 109 17.63 20.67 22.30
N GLY A 110 18.73 20.38 21.59
CA GLY A 110 20.08 20.43 22.15
C GLY A 110 20.45 21.83 22.65
N ASP A 111 20.18 22.87 21.85
CA ASP A 111 20.43 24.26 22.24
C ASP A 111 19.58 24.69 23.45
N LEU A 112 18.32 24.26 23.52
CA LEU A 112 17.45 24.52 24.66
C LEU A 112 18.03 23.94 25.95
N LEU A 113 18.43 22.66 25.93
CA LEU A 113 19.02 21.99 27.09
C LEU A 113 20.32 22.65 27.53
N ASN A 114 21.14 23.09 26.58
CA ASN A 114 22.40 23.73 26.88
C ASN A 114 22.18 25.05 27.64
N ASN A 115 21.25 25.89 27.17
CA ASN A 115 20.91 27.15 27.83
C ASN A 115 20.33 26.97 29.24
N MET A 116 19.58 25.89 29.49
CA MET A 116 19.06 25.58 30.82
C MET A 116 20.14 25.18 31.83
N ASN A 117 21.26 24.61 31.39
CA ASN A 117 22.36 24.21 32.28
C ASN A 117 23.25 25.37 32.73
N TYR A 118 23.12 26.54 32.08
CA TYR A 118 23.89 27.76 32.41
C TYR A 118 23.08 28.80 33.21
N MET A 119 21.84 28.48 33.61
CA MET A 119 21.01 29.28 34.53
C MET A 119 21.07 28.71 35.95
#